data_AF-K1QGM0-F1
#
_entry.id   AF-K1QGM0-F1
#
_cell.length_a   1.000
_cell.length_b   1.000
_cell.length_c   1.000
_cell.angle_alpha   90.00
_cell.angle_beta   90.00
_cell.angle_gamma   90.00
#
_symmetry.space_group_name_H-M   'P 1'
#
loop_
_entity.id
_entity.type
_entity.pdbx_description
1 polymer ?
#
loop_
_entity_poly.entity_id
_entity_poly.type
_entity_poly.pdbx_seq_one_letter_code
_entity_poly.pdbx_strand_id
1 'polypeptide(L)'
;IENVQRRATKMLPHLSEKSYQERLEILKLPTLKFRRLRGDMIEAYKIIAGIYNKRTTKGMFILNTSNTRGHNMKVAKQRCKLDVRKYFFTNRVADTWNSLPEHVVSATKGKTFENRLDRYWKNHPMKYDYTVDYGTFKGNVQDITQSDDHETTEMNIEEQQLLRS
;
A
#
# COMPACT_ATOMS: atom_id res chain seq x y z
N ILE A 1 -17.17 -12.47 -3.63
CA ILE A 1 -16.15 -13.03 -4.55
C ILE A 1 -15.08 -13.86 -3.84
N GLU A 2 -14.71 -13.55 -2.58
CA GLU A 2 -13.75 -14.36 -1.79
C GLU A 2 -14.11 -15.85 -1.71
N ASN A 3 -15.40 -16.18 -1.64
CA ASN A 3 -15.89 -17.56 -1.62
C ASN A 3 -15.46 -18.38 -2.86
N VAL A 4 -15.24 -17.74 -4.01
CA VAL A 4 -14.74 -18.43 -5.21
C VAL A 4 -13.30 -18.90 -4.99
N GLN A 5 -12.44 -18.01 -4.49
CA GLN A 5 -11.05 -18.36 -4.17
C GLN A 5 -11.00 -19.43 -3.06
N ARG A 6 -11.83 -19.30 -2.01
CA ARG A 6 -11.92 -20.32 -0.94
C ARG A 6 -12.24 -21.70 -1.45
N ARG A 7 -13.20 -21.80 -2.38
CA ARG A 7 -13.62 -23.06 -2.99
C ARG A 7 -12.52 -23.61 -3.88
N ALA A 8 -11.94 -22.78 -4.75
CA ALA A 8 -10.86 -23.19 -5.64
C ALA A 8 -9.64 -23.73 -4.87
N THR A 9 -9.20 -23.05 -3.81
CA THR A 9 -8.07 -23.54 -2.99
C THR A 9 -8.44 -24.76 -2.14
N LYS A 10 -9.73 -25.13 -2.01
CA LYS A 10 -10.17 -26.30 -1.21
C LYS A 10 -10.14 -27.58 -2.03
N MET A 11 -10.23 -27.44 -3.35
CA MET A 11 -10.22 -28.55 -4.29
C MET A 11 -8.85 -29.23 -4.39
N LEU A 12 -7.78 -28.61 -3.85
CA LEU A 12 -6.46 -29.21 -3.82
C LEU A 12 -6.39 -30.27 -2.70
N PRO A 13 -6.22 -31.57 -3.02
CA PRO A 13 -6.34 -32.65 -2.05
C PRO A 13 -5.40 -32.51 -0.85
N HIS A 14 -4.18 -32.02 -1.06
CA HIS A 14 -3.18 -31.83 -0.01
C HIS A 14 -3.40 -30.57 0.86
N LEU A 15 -4.40 -29.73 0.53
CA LEU A 15 -4.73 -28.51 1.25
C LEU A 15 -6.15 -28.50 1.85
N SER A 16 -7.03 -29.44 1.51
CA SER A 16 -8.46 -29.38 1.85
C SER A 16 -8.76 -29.16 3.34
N GLU A 17 -7.94 -29.77 4.20
CA GLU A 17 -8.08 -29.75 5.67
C GLU A 17 -7.50 -28.49 6.33
N LYS A 18 -6.71 -27.71 5.59
CA LYS A 18 -6.09 -26.49 6.12
C LYS A 18 -7.09 -25.33 6.16
N SER A 19 -6.90 -24.42 7.10
CA SER A 19 -7.68 -23.18 7.16
C SER A 19 -7.50 -22.37 5.88
N TYR A 20 -8.47 -21.50 5.55
CA TYR A 20 -8.33 -20.71 4.33
C TYR A 20 -7.07 -19.83 4.33
N GLN A 21 -6.71 -19.24 5.46
CA GLN A 21 -5.52 -18.40 5.59
C GLN A 21 -4.24 -19.19 5.32
N GLU A 22 -4.06 -20.36 5.95
CA GLU A 22 -2.89 -21.22 5.71
C GLU A 22 -2.79 -21.64 4.24
N ARG A 23 -3.93 -21.94 3.60
CA ARG A 23 -3.95 -22.26 2.17
C ARG A 23 -3.48 -21.08 1.31
N LEU A 24 -3.83 -19.85 1.67
CA LEU A 24 -3.36 -18.65 0.99
C LEU A 24 -1.84 -18.47 1.15
N GLU A 25 -1.32 -18.68 2.34
CA GLU A 25 0.11 -18.57 2.64
C GLU A 25 0.94 -19.61 1.87
N ILE A 26 0.52 -20.89 1.90
CA ILE A 26 1.19 -21.99 1.20
C ILE A 26 1.22 -21.74 -0.31
N LEU A 27 0.08 -21.31 -0.87
CA LEU A 27 -0.04 -21.03 -2.30
C LEU A 27 0.56 -19.67 -2.70
N LYS A 28 1.02 -18.87 -1.72
CA LYS A 28 1.45 -17.47 -1.92
C LYS A 28 0.39 -16.65 -2.66
N LEU A 29 -0.89 -16.94 -2.42
CA LEU A 29 -2.02 -16.28 -3.03
C LEU A 29 -2.57 -15.22 -2.08
N PRO A 30 -2.48 -13.92 -2.40
CA PRO A 30 -3.10 -12.91 -1.57
C PRO A 30 -4.64 -13.02 -1.59
N THR A 31 -5.28 -12.47 -0.56
CA THR A 31 -6.75 -12.31 -0.52
C THR A 31 -7.25 -11.44 -1.68
N LEU A 32 -8.51 -11.60 -2.12
CA LEU A 32 -9.06 -10.68 -3.14
C LEU A 32 -9.18 -9.26 -2.60
N LYS A 33 -9.43 -9.09 -1.30
CA LYS A 33 -9.45 -7.78 -0.65
C LYS A 33 -8.11 -7.07 -0.82
N PHE A 34 -6.99 -7.73 -0.52
CA PHE A 34 -5.66 -7.16 -0.72
C PHE A 34 -5.36 -6.85 -2.18
N ARG A 35 -5.72 -7.76 -3.10
CA ARG A 35 -5.56 -7.51 -4.54
C ARG A 35 -6.35 -6.29 -5.02
N ARG A 36 -7.58 -6.11 -4.52
CA ARG A 36 -8.40 -4.93 -4.83
C ARG A 36 -7.78 -3.66 -4.28
N LEU A 37 -7.32 -3.69 -3.03
CA LEU A 37 -6.64 -2.56 -2.39
C LEU A 37 -5.40 -2.13 -3.18
N ARG A 38 -4.58 -3.09 -3.60
CA ARG A 38 -3.41 -2.85 -4.47
C ARG A 38 -3.79 -2.25 -5.81
N GLY A 39 -4.78 -2.84 -6.49
CA GLY A 39 -5.29 -2.31 -7.75
C GLY A 39 -5.81 -0.88 -7.61
N ASP A 40 -6.55 -0.61 -6.54
CA ASP A 40 -7.10 0.70 -6.25
C ASP A 40 -6.00 1.77 -6.05
N MET A 41 -4.92 1.46 -5.33
CA MET A 41 -3.79 2.39 -5.15
C MET A 41 -3.04 2.66 -6.46
N ILE A 42 -2.82 1.62 -7.28
CA ILE A 42 -2.17 1.78 -8.59
C ILE A 42 -3.01 2.67 -9.50
N GLU A 43 -4.33 2.48 -9.49
CA GLU A 43 -5.23 3.27 -10.30
C GLU A 43 -5.30 4.73 -9.81
N ALA A 44 -5.32 4.94 -8.49
CA ALA A 44 -5.24 6.26 -7.89
C ALA A 44 -3.94 6.97 -8.28
N TYR A 45 -2.80 6.28 -8.23
CA TYR A 45 -1.52 6.82 -8.68
C TYR A 45 -1.56 7.26 -10.13
N LYS A 46 -2.06 6.43 -11.06
CA LYS A 46 -2.12 6.79 -12.48
C LYS A 46 -2.97 8.03 -12.75
N ILE A 47 -4.06 8.18 -12.01
CA ILE A 47 -4.92 9.36 -12.10
C ILE A 47 -4.21 10.60 -11.54
N ILE A 48 -3.63 10.51 -10.34
CA ILE A 48 -3.00 11.63 -9.62
C ILE A 48 -1.71 12.09 -10.33
N ALA A 49 -0.90 11.15 -10.81
CA ALA A 49 0.31 11.42 -11.57
C ALA A 49 0.03 11.94 -12.99
N GLY A 50 -1.24 12.01 -13.41
CA GLY A 50 -1.62 12.53 -14.73
C GLY A 50 -1.24 11.64 -15.90
N ILE A 51 -1.07 10.32 -15.67
CA ILE A 51 -0.78 9.34 -16.73
C ILE A 51 -1.99 9.18 -17.65
N TYR A 52 -3.20 9.25 -17.09
CA TYR A 52 -4.44 9.21 -17.86
C TYR A 52 -4.82 10.57 -18.45
N ASN A 53 -5.74 10.53 -19.44
CA ASN A 53 -6.25 11.74 -20.08
C ASN A 53 -6.92 12.67 -19.07
N LYS A 54 -6.38 13.89 -18.94
CA LYS A 54 -6.88 14.93 -18.03
C LYS A 54 -8.36 15.27 -18.22
N ARG A 55 -8.91 15.14 -19.43
CA ARG A 55 -10.33 15.42 -19.69
C ARG A 55 -11.24 14.41 -18.99
N THR A 56 -10.81 13.15 -18.92
CA THR A 56 -11.58 12.05 -18.32
C THR A 56 -11.44 12.03 -16.79
N THR A 57 -10.27 12.43 -16.28
CA THR A 57 -9.96 12.36 -14.84
C THR A 57 -10.20 13.66 -14.08
N LYS A 58 -10.58 14.74 -14.77
CA LYS A 58 -10.82 16.05 -14.17
C LYS A 58 -11.85 15.94 -13.03
N GLY A 59 -11.47 16.39 -11.85
CA GLY A 59 -12.35 16.43 -10.68
C GLY A 59 -12.53 15.10 -9.94
N MET A 60 -11.86 14.02 -10.36
CA MET A 60 -11.89 12.75 -9.61
C MET A 60 -11.22 12.88 -8.24
N PHE A 61 -10.08 13.57 -8.17
CA PHE A 61 -9.37 13.86 -6.92
C PHE A 61 -9.14 15.35 -6.78
N ILE A 62 -9.26 15.82 -5.54
CA ILE A 62 -8.90 17.17 -5.14
C ILE A 62 -7.63 17.02 -4.30
N LEU A 63 -6.51 17.60 -4.72
CA LEU A 63 -5.27 17.57 -3.95
C LEU A 63 -5.31 18.64 -2.86
N ASN A 64 -4.85 18.29 -1.65
CA ASN A 64 -4.74 19.24 -0.57
C ASN A 64 -3.45 20.04 -0.73
N THR A 65 -3.56 21.37 -0.83
CA THR A 65 -2.43 22.29 -1.01
C THR A 65 -1.79 22.74 0.30
N SER A 66 -2.45 22.52 1.44
CA SER A 66 -1.91 22.86 2.76
C SER A 66 -1.13 21.66 3.31
N ASN A 67 0.20 21.77 3.32
CA ASN A 67 1.08 20.71 3.79
C ASN A 67 1.88 21.16 5.02
N THR A 68 1.30 20.98 6.21
CA THR A 68 2.05 21.10 7.46
C THR A 68 2.55 19.75 7.97
N ARG A 69 2.00 18.62 7.48
CA ARG A 69 2.35 17.23 7.88
C ARG A 69 2.00 16.19 6.79
N GLY A 70 2.98 15.33 6.47
CA GLY A 70 2.85 14.24 5.49
C GLY A 70 3.35 14.60 4.09
N HIS A 71 3.05 13.76 3.10
CA HIS A 71 3.48 13.97 1.71
C HIS A 71 2.64 15.02 0.98
N ASN A 72 3.21 15.61 -0.08
CA ASN A 72 2.58 16.70 -0.85
C ASN A 72 1.41 16.26 -1.77
N MET A 73 1.29 14.97 -2.09
CA MET A 73 0.24 14.44 -2.97
C MET A 73 -1.05 13.99 -2.25
N LYS A 74 -1.36 14.53 -1.07
CA LYS A 74 -2.55 14.10 -0.32
C LYS A 74 -3.84 14.45 -1.05
N VAL A 75 -4.79 13.53 -1.03
CA VAL A 75 -6.13 13.71 -1.61
C VAL A 75 -7.11 14.12 -0.53
N ALA A 76 -7.94 15.12 -0.82
CA ALA A 76 -9.04 15.51 0.05
C ALA A 76 -10.14 14.46 -0.02
N LYS A 77 -10.43 13.85 1.14
CA LYS A 77 -11.55 12.93 1.27
C LYS A 77 -12.86 13.72 1.26
N GLN A 78 -13.73 13.46 0.28
CA GLN A 78 -15.02 14.13 0.22
C GLN A 78 -15.91 13.60 1.34
N ARG A 79 -16.54 14.52 2.09
CA ARG A 79 -17.55 14.15 3.07
C ARG A 79 -18.79 13.65 2.34
N CYS A 80 -19.16 12.40 2.57
CA CYS A 80 -20.40 11.83 2.07
C CYS A 80 -21.41 11.65 3.21
N LYS A 81 -22.63 12.15 3.02
CA LYS A 81 -23.74 11.91 3.96
C LYS A 81 -24.32 10.50 3.83
N LEU A 82 -24.29 9.94 2.61
CA LEU A 82 -24.87 8.63 2.29
C LEU A 82 -23.80 7.54 2.34
N ASP A 83 -24.16 6.41 2.93
CA ASP A 83 -23.27 5.27 3.14
C ASP A 83 -22.72 4.69 1.83
N VAL A 84 -23.52 4.70 0.76
CA VAL A 84 -23.13 4.17 -0.56
C VAL A 84 -21.96 4.94 -1.18
N ARG A 85 -21.88 6.26 -0.98
CA ARG A 85 -20.82 7.10 -1.56
C ARG A 85 -19.47 6.87 -0.88
N LYS A 86 -19.42 6.28 0.31
CA LYS A 86 -18.15 5.96 0.98
C LYS A 86 -17.39 4.84 0.26
N TYR A 87 -18.11 3.97 -0.45
CA TYR A 87 -17.54 2.85 -1.21
C TYR A 87 -17.13 3.22 -2.65
N PHE A 88 -17.42 4.46 -3.07
CA PHE A 88 -16.97 4.95 -4.37
C PHE A 88 -15.45 5.00 -4.39
N PHE A 89 -14.89 4.74 -5.57
CA PHE A 89 -13.44 4.65 -5.77
C PHE A 89 -12.69 5.85 -5.16
N THR A 90 -13.10 7.08 -5.48
CA THR A 90 -12.42 8.31 -5.04
C THR A 90 -12.42 8.50 -3.52
N ASN A 91 -13.45 8.02 -2.82
CA ASN A 91 -13.55 8.12 -1.36
C ASN A 91 -12.85 6.98 -0.64
N ARG A 92 -12.99 5.74 -1.12
CA ARG A 92 -12.40 4.58 -0.43
C ARG A 92 -10.88 4.54 -0.51
N VAL A 93 -10.29 5.13 -1.56
CA VAL A 93 -8.82 5.18 -1.71
C VAL A 93 -8.18 6.29 -0.90
N ALA A 94 -8.95 7.31 -0.49
CA ALA A 94 -8.39 8.53 0.09
C ALA A 94 -7.62 8.28 1.40
N ASP A 95 -8.15 7.45 2.30
CA ASP A 95 -7.49 7.16 3.58
C ASP A 95 -6.20 6.38 3.36
N THR A 96 -6.25 5.30 2.57
CA THR A 96 -5.08 4.47 2.28
C THR A 96 -4.02 5.29 1.56
N TRP A 97 -4.39 6.06 0.54
CA TRP A 97 -3.47 6.93 -0.20
C TRP A 97 -2.74 7.90 0.74
N ASN A 98 -3.49 8.59 1.60
CA ASN A 98 -2.93 9.56 2.54
C ASN A 98 -2.10 8.93 3.67
N SER A 99 -2.20 7.61 3.87
CA SER A 99 -1.37 6.85 4.82
C SER A 99 -0.07 6.34 4.21
N LEU A 100 0.08 6.38 2.89
CA LEU A 100 1.30 5.94 2.22
C LEU A 100 2.46 6.90 2.54
N PRO A 101 3.67 6.39 2.70
CA PRO A 101 4.84 7.22 2.93
C PRO A 101 5.24 7.97 1.66
N GLU A 102 5.92 9.11 1.84
CA GLU A 102 6.31 9.99 0.74
C GLU A 102 7.15 9.26 -0.32
N HIS A 103 8.10 8.43 0.11
CA HIS A 103 8.96 7.68 -0.82
C HIS A 103 8.19 6.73 -1.73
N VAL A 104 7.02 6.21 -1.32
CA VAL A 104 6.18 5.37 -2.19
C VAL A 104 5.46 6.23 -3.21
N VAL A 105 4.80 7.30 -2.75
CA VAL A 105 3.96 8.13 -3.61
C VAL A 105 4.78 8.97 -4.60
N SER A 106 5.99 9.42 -4.23
CA SER A 106 6.90 10.24 -5.04
C SER A 106 7.54 9.51 -6.24
N ALA A 107 7.08 8.30 -6.55
CA ALA A 107 7.55 7.55 -7.70
C ALA A 107 7.25 8.30 -9.01
N THR A 108 8.25 8.38 -9.90
CA THR A 108 8.13 9.08 -11.19
C THR A 108 7.38 8.29 -12.25
N LYS A 109 7.38 6.95 -12.14
CA LYS A 109 6.77 6.04 -13.13
C LYS A 109 5.82 5.07 -12.42
N GLY A 110 4.77 4.65 -13.13
CA GLY A 110 3.80 3.66 -12.63
C GLY A 110 4.45 2.37 -12.15
N LYS A 111 5.43 1.83 -12.90
CA LYS A 111 6.12 0.61 -12.49
C LYS A 111 6.96 0.78 -11.22
N THR A 112 7.58 1.95 -11.06
CA THR A 112 8.32 2.28 -9.84
C THR A 112 7.38 2.38 -8.64
N PHE A 113 6.20 2.99 -8.81
CA PHE A 113 5.17 3.05 -7.78
C PHE A 113 4.73 1.65 -7.36
N GLU A 114 4.39 0.78 -8.32
CA GLU A 114 4.00 -0.61 -8.05
C GLU A 114 5.03 -1.35 -7.19
N ASN A 115 6.31 -1.27 -7.58
CA ASN A 115 7.38 -1.97 -6.88
C ASN A 115 7.59 -1.41 -5.45
N ARG A 116 7.52 -0.08 -5.27
CA ARG A 116 7.64 0.55 -3.94
C ARG A 116 6.45 0.21 -3.05
N LEU A 117 5.24 0.21 -3.60
CA LEU A 117 4.03 -0.20 -2.90
C LEU A 117 4.12 -1.67 -2.46
N ASP A 118 4.54 -2.56 -3.34
CA ASP A 118 4.68 -3.99 -3.03
C ASP A 118 5.73 -4.25 -1.94
N ARG A 119 6.83 -3.48 -1.95
CA ARG A 119 7.85 -3.53 -0.89
C ARG A 119 7.27 -3.07 0.45
N TYR A 120 6.58 -1.94 0.47
CA TYR A 120 5.96 -1.39 1.67
C TYR A 120 4.87 -2.33 2.23
N TRP A 121 4.13 -3.00 1.36
CA TRP A 121 3.04 -3.93 1.74
C TRP A 121 3.46 -5.39 1.83
N LYS A 122 4.76 -5.69 1.89
CA LYS A 122 5.26 -7.07 1.98
C LYS A 122 4.59 -7.84 3.12
N ASN A 123 4.46 -7.18 4.28
CA ASN A 123 3.90 -7.71 5.52
C ASN A 123 2.52 -7.11 5.86
N HIS A 124 1.77 -6.65 4.85
CA HIS A 124 0.47 -6.04 5.08
C HIS A 124 -0.52 -7.05 5.68
N PRO A 125 -1.26 -6.72 6.77
CA PRO A 125 -2.10 -7.68 7.49
C PRO A 125 -3.16 -8.35 6.62
N MET A 126 -3.79 -7.57 5.72
CA MET A 126 -4.80 -8.10 4.80
C MET A 126 -4.28 -9.08 3.74
N LYS A 127 -2.94 -9.25 3.60
CA LYS A 127 -2.35 -10.01 2.50
C LYS A 127 -2.83 -11.47 2.51
N TYR A 128 -2.80 -12.11 3.66
CA TYR A 128 -3.28 -13.49 3.84
C TYR A 128 -4.45 -13.59 4.84
N ASP A 129 -4.71 -12.54 5.61
CA ASP A 129 -5.89 -12.47 6.49
C ASP A 129 -7.09 -11.81 5.77
N TYR A 130 -8.17 -12.57 5.64
CA TYR A 130 -9.40 -12.12 4.99
C TYR A 130 -10.38 -11.43 5.94
N THR A 131 -10.17 -11.56 7.25
CA THR A 131 -11.06 -11.05 8.30
C THR A 131 -10.85 -9.56 8.51
N VAL A 132 -9.63 -9.08 8.30
CA VAL A 132 -9.25 -7.66 8.40
C VAL A 132 -10.02 -6.80 7.39
N ASP A 133 -10.42 -5.60 7.82
CA ASP A 133 -11.10 -4.60 7.00
C ASP A 133 -10.21 -3.37 6.74
N TYR A 134 -10.56 -2.58 5.72
CA TYR A 134 -9.76 -1.46 5.23
C TYR A 134 -9.43 -0.41 6.31
N GLY A 135 -10.31 -0.23 7.29
CA GLY A 135 -10.17 0.78 8.35
C GLY A 135 -9.22 0.40 9.49
N THR A 136 -8.79 -0.86 9.57
CA THR A 136 -7.92 -1.35 10.66
C THR A 136 -6.45 -1.00 10.43
N PHE A 137 -6.03 -0.84 9.17
CA PHE A 137 -4.65 -0.46 8.84
C PHE A 137 -4.49 1.06 8.84
N LYS A 138 -4.31 1.66 10.03
CA LYS A 138 -3.66 2.96 10.17
C LYS A 138 -2.17 2.66 10.21
N GLY A 139 -1.45 2.95 9.11
CA GLY A 139 -0.06 2.55 8.91
C GLY A 139 0.76 2.57 10.19
N ASN A 140 1.35 1.42 10.53
CA ASN A 140 2.26 1.30 11.66
C ASN A 140 3.39 2.32 11.48
N VAL A 141 3.46 3.26 12.41
CA VAL A 141 4.54 4.26 12.57
C VAL A 141 5.79 3.61 13.22
N GLN A 142 5.82 2.28 13.39
CA GLN A 142 6.77 1.63 14.31
C GLN A 142 7.93 0.83 13.71
N ASP A 143 8.15 0.82 12.38
CA ASP A 143 9.31 0.12 11.77
C ASP A 143 10.26 1.04 10.97
N ILE A 144 10.47 2.30 11.40
CA ILE A 144 11.46 3.21 10.79
C ILE A 144 12.70 3.43 11.67
N THR A 145 12.80 2.79 12.84
CA THR A 145 13.98 2.94 13.71
C THR A 145 14.53 1.57 14.08
N GLN A 146 15.36 1.00 13.22
CA GLN A 146 16.45 0.04 13.51
C GLN A 146 16.79 -0.78 12.25
N SER A 147 17.50 -0.20 11.27
CA SER A 147 18.29 -1.04 10.34
C SER A 147 19.42 -0.31 9.61
N ASP A 148 19.37 1.02 9.42
CA ASP A 148 20.27 1.67 8.43
C ASP A 148 21.31 2.64 9.03
N ASP A 149 21.37 2.81 10.36
CA ASP A 149 22.28 3.78 11.00
C ASP A 149 23.64 3.20 11.45
N HIS A 150 23.82 1.87 11.40
CA HIS A 150 25.05 1.23 11.88
C HIS A 150 26.15 1.12 10.81
N GLU A 151 25.80 1.02 9.52
CA GLU A 151 26.79 0.79 8.45
C GLU A 151 27.52 2.09 8.03
N THR A 152 26.86 3.25 8.19
CA THR A 152 27.44 4.55 7.82
C THR A 152 28.43 5.08 8.88
N THR A 153 28.33 4.59 10.12
CA THR A 153 29.20 5.03 11.21
C THR A 153 30.54 4.26 11.24
N GLU A 154 30.53 2.98 10.86
CA GLU A 154 31.76 2.17 10.84
C GLU A 154 32.73 2.59 9.72
N MET A 155 32.24 2.92 8.52
CA MET A 155 33.12 3.39 7.42
C MET A 155 33.85 4.71 7.74
N ASN A 156 33.22 5.62 8.48
CA ASN A 156 33.85 6.91 8.82
C ASN A 156 34.91 6.77 9.92
N ILE A 157 34.80 5.78 10.79
CA ILE A 157 35.82 5.51 11.82
C ILE A 157 37.06 4.86 11.20
N GLU A 158 36.89 3.93 10.25
CA GLU A 158 38.02 3.34 9.52
C GLU A 158 38.74 4.34 8.61
N GLU A 159 38.01 5.22 7.89
CA GLU A 159 38.63 6.29 7.11
C GLU A 159 39.40 7.30 7.99
N GLN A 160 38.88 7.62 9.19
CA GLN A 160 39.55 8.54 10.12
C GLN A 160 40.79 7.94 10.79
N GLN A 161 40.88 6.61 10.90
CA GLN A 161 42.05 5.93 11.45
C GLN A 161 43.18 5.76 10.41
N LEU A 162 42.85 5.58 9.13
CA LEU A 162 43.85 5.45 8.06
C LEU A 162 44.59 6.76 7.74
N LEU A 163 43.99 7.91 8.04
CA LEU A 163 44.57 9.25 7.83
C LEU A 163 45.44 9.74 8.99
N ARG A 164 45.55 8.98 10.09
CA ARG A 164 46.38 9.31 11.26
C ARG A 164 47.58 8.37 11.46
N SER A 165 47.90 7.51 10.48
CA SER A 165 49.15 6.73 10.42
C SER A 165 50.05 7.25 9.29
#